data_AF-A0AAN2A769-F1
#
_entry.id   AF-A0AAN2A769-F1
#
_cell.length_a   1.000
_cell.length_b   1.000
_cell.length_c   1.000
_cell.angle_alpha   90.00
_cell.angle_beta   90.00
_cell.angle_gamma   90.00
#
_symmetry.space_group_name_H-M   'P 1'
#
loop_
_entity.id
_entity.type
_entity.pdbx_description
1 polymer ?
#
loop_
_entity_poly.entity_id
_entity_poly.type
_entity_poly.pdbx_seq_one_letter_code
_entity_poly.pdbx_strand_id
1 'polypeptide(L)'
;MALTVTFGNGGASTVSSLTNLIDQEAYKLLTESTTQTKEGSSLESGVVNVGAVAVPGSGAGGNVDIGYNADTNSFNFDVTSAWNSVKNVLAKSDSAENLSFKDFVQVDVHLGGTTASNVEVLNAKRGNISTGSGNDTVVLSVLSNDKAWVNAFNIDTGAGNDTIIVKAGAAFNDPSAAGAGGVAAGTNVANNGKGITDGSATSVTINAGDGNDTINLSGVKLASSLVTGGKGIDHIIASGGADTFVFNLGDMAKSIATDTIAGFDASMDKLKLVGTAIQNWTLTSFEDDTILSYNVDGAHKGEKIIVSGVHLTGSDWFTA
;
A
#
# COMPACT_ATOMS: atom_id res chain seq x y z
N MET A 1 -17.31 14.56 -5.59
CA MET A 1 -17.86 14.21 -4.28
C MET A 1 -17.01 14.91 -3.24
N ALA A 2 -17.62 15.48 -2.20
CA ALA A 2 -16.85 15.93 -1.03
C ALA A 2 -16.22 14.72 -0.33
N LEU A 3 -15.14 14.93 0.43
CA LEU A 3 -14.55 13.87 1.24
C LEU A 3 -15.63 13.24 2.15
N THR A 4 -15.77 11.93 2.06
CA THR A 4 -16.59 11.12 2.96
C THR A 4 -15.73 10.07 3.63
N VAL A 5 -15.90 9.88 4.93
CA VAL A 5 -15.17 8.86 5.71
C VAL A 5 -16.17 8.06 6.52
N THR A 6 -16.20 6.75 6.33
CA THR A 6 -17.13 5.84 7.01
C THR A 6 -16.36 4.77 7.77
N PHE A 7 -16.75 4.54 9.01
CA PHE A 7 -16.12 3.54 9.86
C PHE A 7 -17.00 2.30 9.98
N GLY A 8 -16.39 1.21 10.38
CA GLY A 8 -17.14 0.00 10.68
C GLY A 8 -16.32 -1.07 11.37
N ASN A 9 -17.01 -2.15 11.66
CA ASN A 9 -16.52 -3.15 12.60
C ASN A 9 -16.81 -4.59 12.18
N GLY A 10 -17.36 -4.78 10.97
CA GLY A 10 -17.49 -6.09 10.35
C GLY A 10 -16.13 -6.71 10.01
N GLY A 11 -16.04 -8.05 10.00
CA GLY A 11 -14.83 -8.77 9.62
C GLY A 11 -14.96 -9.37 8.23
N ALA A 12 -14.05 -9.02 7.31
CA ALA A 12 -13.85 -9.74 6.06
C ALA A 12 -12.48 -10.44 6.07
N SER A 13 -12.45 -11.69 5.61
CA SER A 13 -11.21 -12.45 5.50
C SER A 13 -10.42 -12.16 4.23
N THR A 14 -10.99 -11.43 3.29
CA THR A 14 -10.44 -11.08 1.96
C THR A 14 -10.02 -9.62 1.90
N VAL A 15 -9.26 -9.27 0.85
CA VAL A 15 -8.90 -7.87 0.49
C VAL A 15 -9.89 -7.24 -0.50
N SER A 16 -11.09 -7.81 -0.62
CA SER A 16 -12.15 -7.15 -1.38
C SER A 16 -12.37 -5.74 -0.87
N SER A 17 -12.64 -4.82 -1.81
CA SER A 17 -12.98 -3.44 -1.50
C SER A 17 -14.12 -3.40 -0.50
N LEU A 18 -14.04 -2.47 0.46
CA LEU A 18 -15.12 -2.15 1.39
C LEU A 18 -16.39 -1.64 0.69
N THR A 19 -16.41 -1.51 -0.63
CA THR A 19 -17.62 -1.19 -1.40
C THR A 19 -18.30 -2.41 -2.00
N ASN A 20 -17.71 -3.61 -1.90
CA ASN A 20 -18.32 -4.83 -2.42
C ASN A 20 -19.66 -5.11 -1.73
N LEU A 21 -20.76 -5.00 -2.48
CA LEU A 21 -22.12 -5.14 -1.95
C LEU A 21 -22.37 -6.51 -1.30
N ILE A 22 -21.88 -7.58 -1.90
CA ILE A 22 -22.04 -8.95 -1.36
C ILE A 22 -21.34 -9.03 0.00
N ASP A 23 -20.14 -8.48 0.12
CA ASP A 23 -19.40 -8.48 1.37
C ASP A 23 -20.01 -7.52 2.41
N GLN A 24 -20.53 -6.37 1.99
CA GLN A 24 -21.26 -5.46 2.89
C GLN A 24 -22.49 -6.13 3.50
N GLU A 25 -23.28 -6.84 2.69
CA GLU A 25 -24.46 -7.56 3.17
C GLU A 25 -24.10 -8.72 4.10
N ALA A 26 -23.07 -9.49 3.76
CA ALA A 26 -22.66 -10.68 4.52
C ALA A 26 -21.94 -10.32 5.84
N TYR A 27 -21.06 -9.32 5.81
CA TYR A 27 -20.12 -9.04 6.89
C TYR A 27 -20.33 -7.69 7.56
N LYS A 28 -21.26 -6.84 7.08
CA LYS A 28 -21.57 -5.54 7.68
C LYS A 28 -20.31 -4.70 7.94
N LEU A 29 -19.47 -4.58 6.91
CA LEU A 29 -18.14 -4.04 7.07
C LEU A 29 -18.15 -2.55 7.44
N LEU A 30 -19.09 -1.78 6.89
CA LEU A 30 -19.29 -0.37 7.20
C LEU A 30 -20.58 -0.13 7.99
N THR A 31 -20.56 0.89 8.86
CA THR A 31 -21.72 1.36 9.61
C THR A 31 -22.10 2.74 9.11
N GLU A 32 -23.11 2.85 8.25
CA GLU A 32 -23.50 4.10 7.57
C GLU A 32 -23.76 5.27 8.53
N SER A 33 -24.29 5.01 9.73
CA SER A 33 -24.51 6.08 10.73
C SER A 33 -23.23 6.71 11.28
N THR A 34 -22.05 6.16 10.94
CA THR A 34 -20.75 6.72 11.31
C THR A 34 -20.14 7.60 10.23
N THR A 35 -20.76 7.68 9.04
CA THR A 35 -20.24 8.46 7.91
C THR A 35 -20.10 9.93 8.28
N GLN A 36 -18.88 10.44 8.15
CA GLN A 36 -18.53 11.85 8.22
C GLN A 36 -18.42 12.41 6.80
N THR A 37 -18.94 13.61 6.57
CA THR A 37 -18.85 14.31 5.29
C THR A 37 -18.17 15.65 5.50
N LYS A 38 -17.21 16.00 4.64
CA LYS A 38 -16.55 17.30 4.63
C LYS A 38 -17.53 18.36 4.11
N GLU A 39 -17.91 19.28 4.99
CA GLU A 39 -18.77 20.42 4.65
C GLU A 39 -17.87 21.66 4.51
N GLY A 40 -17.67 22.10 3.26
CA GLY A 40 -16.71 23.16 2.95
C GLY A 40 -15.26 22.74 3.23
N SER A 41 -14.58 23.43 4.14
CA SER A 41 -13.19 23.15 4.53
C SER A 41 -13.05 22.41 5.86
N SER A 42 -14.15 21.92 6.44
CA SER A 42 -14.13 21.25 7.75
C SER A 42 -14.83 19.90 7.73
N LEU A 43 -14.27 18.97 8.48
CA LEU A 43 -14.93 17.74 8.95
C LEU A 43 -15.15 17.92 10.45
N GLU A 44 -16.23 17.39 11.03
CA GLU A 44 -16.43 17.49 12.48
C GLU A 44 -15.32 16.73 13.21
N SER A 45 -14.47 17.46 13.94
CA SER A 45 -13.43 16.89 14.79
C SER A 45 -14.03 16.36 16.09
N GLY A 46 -13.48 15.28 16.62
CA GLY A 46 -13.91 14.66 17.88
C GLY A 46 -14.00 13.14 17.78
N VAL A 47 -14.71 12.54 18.75
CA VAL A 47 -14.76 11.07 18.86
C VAL A 47 -16.02 10.51 18.22
N VAL A 48 -15.84 9.62 17.23
CA VAL A 48 -16.91 8.81 16.66
C VAL A 48 -16.95 7.45 17.36
N ASN A 49 -18.12 7.08 17.86
CA ASN A 49 -18.35 5.75 18.44
C ASN A 49 -18.80 4.79 17.33
N VAL A 50 -18.09 3.68 17.18
CA VAL A 50 -18.42 2.63 16.22
C VAL A 50 -18.96 1.43 16.98
N GLY A 51 -20.22 1.08 16.77
CA GLY A 51 -20.89 0.01 17.49
C GLY A 51 -20.35 -1.40 17.18
N ALA A 52 -20.57 -2.33 18.13
CA ALA A 52 -20.40 -3.76 17.89
C ALA A 52 -21.40 -4.25 16.83
N VAL A 53 -20.99 -5.23 16.03
CA VAL A 53 -21.88 -5.88 15.06
C VAL A 53 -21.83 -7.40 15.25
N ALA A 54 -22.97 -8.09 15.18
CA ALA A 54 -23.06 -9.54 15.40
C ALA A 54 -22.86 -10.34 14.10
N VAL A 55 -21.62 -10.40 13.61
CA VAL A 55 -21.20 -11.13 12.39
C VAL A 55 -19.85 -11.81 12.64
N PRO A 56 -19.51 -12.88 11.90
CA PRO A 56 -18.24 -13.59 12.11
C PRO A 56 -17.02 -12.67 12.06
N GLY A 57 -16.20 -12.75 13.11
CA GLY A 57 -14.96 -12.00 13.23
C GLY A 57 -15.13 -10.47 13.24
N SER A 58 -16.28 -9.96 13.70
CA SER A 58 -16.43 -8.56 14.08
C SER A 58 -15.66 -8.22 15.36
N GLY A 59 -15.42 -6.93 15.58
CA GLY A 59 -14.79 -6.43 16.81
C GLY A 59 -15.83 -6.06 17.86
N ALA A 60 -15.36 -5.64 19.04
CA ALA A 60 -16.20 -5.28 20.18
C ALA A 60 -16.91 -3.91 20.03
N GLY A 61 -16.61 -3.14 18.98
CA GLY A 61 -16.95 -1.73 18.89
C GLY A 61 -15.94 -0.88 19.67
N GLY A 62 -15.82 0.39 19.30
CA GLY A 62 -14.75 1.24 19.79
C GLY A 62 -14.89 2.70 19.38
N ASN A 63 -13.77 3.41 19.47
CA ASN A 63 -13.67 4.85 19.30
C ASN A 63 -12.67 5.18 18.21
N VAL A 64 -13.07 6.07 17.30
CA VAL A 64 -12.17 6.73 16.37
C VAL A 64 -12.11 8.19 16.75
N ASP A 65 -10.92 8.71 17.02
CA ASP A 65 -10.70 10.14 17.20
C ASP A 65 -10.41 10.78 15.84
N ILE A 66 -11.07 11.92 15.58
CA ILE A 66 -10.95 12.68 14.35
C ILE A 66 -10.28 14.01 14.66
N GLY A 67 -9.05 14.15 14.18
CA GLY A 67 -8.26 15.37 14.29
C GLY A 67 -8.18 16.13 12.97
N TYR A 68 -7.96 17.44 13.05
CA TYR A 68 -7.57 18.26 11.90
C TYR A 68 -6.33 19.08 12.25
N ASN A 69 -5.31 18.99 11.40
CA ASN A 69 -4.10 19.78 11.46
C ASN A 69 -4.16 20.88 10.41
N ALA A 70 -4.29 22.14 10.85
CA ALA A 70 -4.39 23.29 9.96
C ALA A 70 -3.08 23.62 9.23
N ASP A 71 -1.92 23.29 9.81
CA ASP A 71 -0.61 23.60 9.22
C ASP A 71 -0.32 22.71 8.00
N THR A 72 -0.81 21.47 8.04
CA THR A 72 -0.66 20.49 6.95
C THR A 72 -1.95 20.26 6.16
N ASN A 73 -3.04 20.98 6.50
CA ASN A 73 -4.38 20.77 5.95
C ASN A 73 -4.77 19.28 5.93
N SER A 74 -4.50 18.58 7.04
CA SER A 74 -4.60 17.11 7.13
C SER A 74 -5.64 16.66 8.13
N PHE A 75 -6.40 15.63 7.80
CA PHE A 75 -7.29 14.93 8.75
C PHE A 75 -6.62 13.67 9.27
N ASN A 76 -6.73 13.45 10.57
CA ASN A 76 -6.25 12.25 11.25
C ASN A 76 -7.44 11.43 11.76
N PHE A 77 -7.38 10.12 11.56
CA PHE A 77 -8.38 9.17 12.03
C PHE A 77 -7.67 8.07 12.82
N ASP A 78 -7.81 8.11 14.14
CA ASP A 78 -7.05 7.23 15.03
C ASP A 78 -8.00 6.33 15.81
N VAL A 79 -7.82 5.01 15.74
CA VAL A 79 -8.49 4.09 16.66
C VAL A 79 -7.86 4.26 18.04
N THR A 80 -8.55 4.96 18.94
CA THR A 80 -8.08 5.25 20.32
C THR A 80 -8.52 4.20 21.33
N SER A 81 -9.49 3.36 20.95
CA SER A 81 -9.79 2.11 21.65
C SER A 81 -8.78 1.02 21.27
N ALA A 82 -9.00 -0.22 21.72
CA ALA A 82 -8.08 -1.31 21.42
C ALA A 82 -8.04 -1.66 19.92
N TRP A 83 -6.88 -2.00 19.34
CA TRP A 83 -6.79 -2.47 17.95
C TRP A 83 -7.74 -3.67 17.74
N ASN A 84 -8.37 -3.78 16.57
CA ASN A 84 -9.44 -4.73 16.24
C ASN A 84 -10.82 -4.44 16.89
N SER A 85 -10.98 -3.34 17.64
CA SER A 85 -12.29 -2.90 18.19
C SER A 85 -13.11 -2.09 17.18
N VAL A 86 -12.42 -1.28 16.37
CA VAL A 86 -12.89 -0.73 15.10
C VAL A 86 -12.03 -1.35 14.03
N LYS A 87 -12.65 -1.91 12.98
CA LYS A 87 -11.91 -2.70 11.99
C LYS A 87 -11.63 -1.92 10.72
N ASN A 88 -12.63 -1.21 10.24
CA ASN A 88 -12.66 -0.74 8.86
C ASN A 88 -12.82 0.77 8.82
N VAL A 89 -12.13 1.38 7.88
CA VAL A 89 -12.38 2.76 7.45
C VAL A 89 -12.37 2.82 5.93
N LEU A 90 -13.36 3.51 5.36
CA LEU A 90 -13.44 3.83 3.94
C LEU A 90 -13.46 5.35 3.79
N ALA A 91 -12.43 5.92 3.15
CA ALA A 91 -12.38 7.31 2.76
C ALA A 91 -12.53 7.48 1.24
N LYS A 92 -13.38 8.42 0.80
CA LYS A 92 -13.61 8.70 -0.62
C LYS A 92 -13.68 10.18 -0.89
N SER A 93 -13.02 10.66 -1.93
CA SER A 93 -13.13 12.02 -2.46
C SER A 93 -12.86 12.03 -3.97
N ASP A 94 -13.50 12.94 -4.72
CA ASP A 94 -13.13 13.15 -6.13
C ASP A 94 -11.94 14.14 -6.26
N SER A 95 -11.47 14.69 -5.14
CA SER A 95 -10.33 15.60 -5.05
C SER A 95 -9.20 14.99 -4.25
N ALA A 96 -8.03 15.61 -4.37
CA ALA A 96 -6.88 15.30 -3.54
C ALA A 96 -7.16 15.68 -2.08
N GLU A 97 -6.65 14.88 -1.16
CA GLU A 97 -6.79 15.10 0.29
C GLU A 97 -5.51 14.70 1.03
N ASN A 98 -5.32 15.27 2.22
CA ASN A 98 -4.26 14.87 3.14
C ASN A 98 -4.90 14.12 4.30
N LEU A 99 -4.71 12.80 4.35
CA LEU A 99 -5.39 11.90 5.28
C LEU A 99 -4.37 11.01 5.99
N SER A 100 -4.51 10.85 7.30
CA SER A 100 -3.75 9.90 8.09
C SER A 100 -4.69 8.97 8.85
N PHE A 101 -4.41 7.67 8.83
CA PHE A 101 -5.20 6.63 9.48
C PHE A 101 -4.29 5.79 10.36
N LYS A 102 -4.72 5.48 11.57
CA LYS A 102 -3.91 4.69 12.50
C LYS A 102 -4.70 3.61 13.21
N ASP A 103 -4.06 2.44 13.31
CA ASP A 103 -4.49 1.29 14.12
C ASP A 103 -5.85 0.69 13.71
N PHE A 104 -6.18 0.78 12.42
CA PHE A 104 -7.28 0.03 11.81
C PHE A 104 -6.84 -1.37 11.39
N VAL A 105 -7.80 -2.28 11.22
CA VAL A 105 -7.53 -3.58 10.62
C VAL A 105 -7.51 -3.47 9.08
N GLN A 106 -8.47 -2.75 8.50
CA GLN A 106 -8.61 -2.50 7.07
C GLN A 106 -8.81 -1.01 6.79
N VAL A 107 -8.02 -0.48 5.85
CA VAL A 107 -8.09 0.92 5.42
C VAL A 107 -8.27 0.96 3.91
N ASP A 108 -9.43 1.43 3.45
CA ASP A 108 -9.68 1.70 2.03
C ASP A 108 -9.75 3.22 1.80
N VAL A 109 -8.99 3.71 0.83
CA VAL A 109 -8.88 5.13 0.46
C VAL A 109 -9.03 5.26 -1.06
N HIS A 110 -9.95 6.10 -1.50
CA HIS A 110 -10.16 6.41 -2.91
C HIS A 110 -10.24 7.92 -3.10
N LEU A 111 -9.11 8.53 -3.49
CA LEU A 111 -9.00 9.96 -3.76
C LEU A 111 -8.85 10.19 -5.26
N GLY A 112 -9.32 11.34 -5.73
CA GLY A 112 -9.19 11.77 -7.11
C GLY A 112 -8.45 13.10 -7.23
N GLY A 113 -8.75 13.85 -8.29
CA GLY A 113 -8.18 15.18 -8.51
C GLY A 113 -6.83 15.15 -9.21
N THR A 114 -6.28 16.34 -9.43
CA THR A 114 -5.05 16.54 -10.24
C THR A 114 -3.94 17.23 -9.46
N THR A 115 -4.10 17.37 -8.15
CA THR A 115 -3.14 17.97 -7.23
C THR A 115 -2.65 16.90 -6.27
N ALA A 116 -1.53 17.14 -5.58
CA ALA A 116 -0.95 16.20 -4.64
C ALA A 116 -1.91 15.83 -3.48
N SER A 117 -2.05 14.53 -3.25
CA SER A 117 -2.63 13.90 -2.07
C SER A 117 -1.52 13.41 -1.15
N ASN A 118 -1.77 13.41 0.16
CA ASN A 118 -0.86 12.80 1.12
C ASN A 118 -1.64 11.79 1.95
N VAL A 119 -1.40 10.50 1.75
CA VAL A 119 -2.08 9.41 2.45
C VAL A 119 -1.10 8.68 3.36
N GLU A 120 -1.33 8.73 4.66
CA GLU A 120 -0.59 7.95 5.65
C GLU A 120 -1.48 6.88 6.27
N VAL A 121 -1.06 5.63 6.21
CA VAL A 121 -1.76 4.49 6.83
C VAL A 121 -0.78 3.80 7.76
N LEU A 122 -1.03 3.90 9.05
CA LEU A 122 -0.16 3.35 10.08
C LEU A 122 -0.79 2.13 10.75
N ASN A 123 -0.01 1.07 10.84
CA ASN A 123 -0.29 -0.15 11.59
C ASN A 123 -1.59 -0.87 11.14
N ALA A 124 -1.79 -0.92 9.83
CA ALA A 124 -2.92 -1.62 9.24
C ALA A 124 -2.56 -3.03 8.76
N LYS A 125 -3.53 -3.95 8.81
CA LYS A 125 -3.36 -5.34 8.36
C LYS A 125 -3.56 -5.48 6.85
N ARG A 126 -4.48 -4.71 6.28
CA ARG A 126 -4.85 -4.78 4.86
C ARG A 126 -5.52 -3.50 4.36
N GLY A 127 -5.68 -3.35 3.06
CA GLY A 127 -6.37 -2.18 2.50
C GLY A 127 -6.26 -2.01 0.99
N ASN A 128 -7.02 -1.05 0.48
CA ASN A 128 -6.94 -0.58 -0.91
C ASN A 128 -6.72 0.94 -0.89
N ILE A 129 -5.63 1.43 -1.46
CA ILE A 129 -5.32 2.85 -1.51
C ILE A 129 -5.25 3.27 -2.97
N SER A 130 -5.99 4.31 -3.33
CA SER A 130 -5.92 4.91 -4.66
C SER A 130 -5.97 6.43 -4.57
N THR A 131 -5.17 7.10 -5.40
CA THR A 131 -5.08 8.55 -5.48
C THR A 131 -5.32 9.06 -6.91
N GLY A 132 -5.05 10.34 -7.16
CA GLY A 132 -5.47 11.06 -8.36
C GLY A 132 -4.41 11.07 -9.45
N SER A 133 -4.34 12.17 -10.19
CA SER A 133 -3.29 12.41 -11.19
C SER A 133 -2.28 13.48 -10.73
N GLY A 134 -2.17 13.69 -9.42
CA GLY A 134 -1.21 14.63 -8.82
C GLY A 134 0.07 13.91 -8.42
N ASN A 135 1.10 14.66 -8.01
CA ASN A 135 2.28 14.05 -7.40
C ASN A 135 1.93 13.62 -5.97
N ASP A 136 1.46 12.41 -5.82
CA ASP A 136 0.87 11.89 -4.60
C ASP A 136 1.94 11.25 -3.70
N THR A 137 1.68 11.24 -2.40
CA THR A 137 2.52 10.54 -1.42
C THR A 137 1.68 9.54 -0.64
N VAL A 138 2.12 8.27 -0.64
CA VAL A 138 1.52 7.19 0.14
C VAL A 138 2.56 6.61 1.09
N VAL A 139 2.30 6.71 2.39
CA VAL A 139 3.13 6.08 3.44
C VAL A 139 2.30 5.00 4.13
N LEU A 140 2.76 3.76 4.08
CA LEU A 140 2.11 2.60 4.67
C LEU A 140 3.03 1.95 5.71
N SER A 141 2.58 1.77 6.95
CA SER A 141 3.17 0.80 7.86
C SER A 141 2.25 -0.40 8.08
N VAL A 142 2.82 -1.60 7.93
CA VAL A 142 2.07 -2.86 7.97
C VAL A 142 2.16 -3.50 9.35
N LEU A 143 1.01 -3.94 9.89
CA LEU A 143 0.95 -4.65 11.16
C LEU A 143 -0.14 -5.71 11.12
N SER A 144 0.24 -6.95 11.45
CA SER A 144 -0.69 -8.07 11.50
C SER A 144 -0.71 -8.69 12.89
N ASN A 145 -1.90 -9.00 13.39
CA ASN A 145 -2.04 -9.79 14.61
C ASN A 145 -1.59 -11.25 14.40
N ASP A 146 -1.84 -11.82 13.23
CA ASP A 146 -1.48 -13.18 12.85
C ASP A 146 -1.46 -13.34 11.31
N LYS A 147 -1.15 -14.56 10.84
CA LYS A 147 -1.18 -14.93 9.43
C LYS A 147 -2.58 -15.35 8.93
N ALA A 148 -3.59 -15.37 9.82
CA ALA A 148 -4.93 -15.74 9.43
C ALA A 148 -5.60 -14.58 8.70
N TRP A 149 -6.47 -14.93 7.74
CA TRP A 149 -7.09 -13.98 6.82
C TRP A 149 -6.06 -13.24 5.96
N VAL A 150 -6.54 -12.47 4.99
CA VAL A 150 -5.63 -11.74 4.12
C VAL A 150 -4.88 -10.66 4.89
N ASN A 151 -3.58 -10.59 4.58
CA ASN A 151 -2.63 -9.56 4.95
C ASN A 151 -2.12 -9.00 3.63
N ALA A 152 -2.84 -8.04 3.04
CA ALA A 152 -2.45 -7.50 1.76
C ALA A 152 -2.92 -6.08 1.52
N PHE A 153 -2.14 -5.35 0.73
CA PHE A 153 -2.47 -4.01 0.28
C PHE A 153 -2.43 -3.91 -1.24
N ASN A 154 -3.37 -3.15 -1.80
CA ASN A 154 -3.31 -2.68 -3.19
C ASN A 154 -3.13 -1.17 -3.16
N ILE A 155 -2.15 -0.66 -3.89
CA ILE A 155 -1.83 0.78 -4.00
C ILE A 155 -1.83 1.16 -5.48
N ASP A 156 -2.60 2.18 -5.84
CA ASP A 156 -2.71 2.71 -7.20
C ASP A 156 -2.63 4.25 -7.18
N THR A 157 -1.50 4.85 -7.55
CA THR A 157 -1.31 6.30 -7.42
C THR A 157 -1.60 7.11 -8.69
N GLY A 158 -1.91 6.42 -9.79
CA GLY A 158 -2.47 7.07 -10.99
C GLY A 158 -1.42 7.72 -11.88
N ALA A 159 -1.31 9.04 -11.88
CA ALA A 159 -0.33 9.72 -12.71
C ALA A 159 0.27 10.89 -11.94
N GLY A 160 1.44 11.35 -12.33
CA GLY A 160 2.22 12.28 -11.52
C GLY A 160 3.49 11.59 -11.04
N ASN A 161 4.43 12.37 -10.49
CA ASN A 161 5.64 11.80 -9.90
C ASN A 161 5.34 11.45 -8.45
N ASP A 162 5.02 10.19 -8.21
CA ASP A 162 4.50 9.72 -6.93
C ASP A 162 5.61 9.22 -6.01
N THR A 163 5.29 9.20 -4.71
CA THR A 163 6.17 8.62 -3.69
C THR A 163 5.41 7.61 -2.85
N ILE A 164 5.83 6.35 -2.92
CA ILE A 164 5.23 5.25 -2.17
C ILE A 164 6.27 4.67 -1.22
N ILE A 165 5.97 4.66 0.08
CA ILE A 165 6.86 4.15 1.12
C ILE A 165 6.12 3.09 1.92
N VAL A 166 6.64 1.87 1.95
CA VAL A 166 6.14 0.79 2.80
C VAL A 166 7.18 0.46 3.86
N LYS A 167 6.77 0.47 5.13
CA LYS A 167 7.64 0.26 6.30
C LYS A 167 7.04 -0.73 7.30
N ALA A 168 7.88 -1.23 8.19
CA ALA A 168 7.44 -2.00 9.34
C ALA A 168 6.49 -1.19 10.26
N GLY A 169 5.47 -1.86 10.79
CA GLY A 169 4.57 -1.29 11.81
C GLY A 169 5.17 -1.30 13.21
N ALA A 170 4.49 -0.64 14.15
CA ALA A 170 4.83 -0.68 15.57
C ALA A 170 4.24 -1.94 16.23
N ALA A 171 4.93 -2.53 17.22
CA ALA A 171 4.40 -3.69 17.93
C ALA A 171 3.19 -3.30 18.79
N PHE A 172 2.18 -4.18 18.91
CA PHE A 172 0.98 -3.91 19.71
C PHE A 172 1.24 -3.64 21.20
N ASN A 173 2.36 -4.14 21.71
CA ASN A 173 2.77 -3.99 23.11
C ASN A 173 3.92 -2.99 23.28
N ASP A 174 4.20 -2.17 22.26
CA ASP A 174 5.20 -1.12 22.34
C ASP A 174 4.66 0.05 23.21
N PRO A 175 5.35 0.45 24.29
CA PRO A 175 4.97 1.62 25.07
C PRO A 175 4.95 2.94 24.28
N SER A 176 5.67 3.02 23.16
CA SER A 176 5.61 4.16 22.22
C SER A 176 4.43 4.10 21.25
N ALA A 177 3.75 2.95 21.16
CA ALA A 177 2.40 2.84 20.61
C ALA A 177 1.31 3.29 21.62
N ALA A 178 1.71 3.87 22.76
CA ALA A 178 0.80 4.48 23.74
C ALA A 178 -0.16 5.47 23.04
N GLY A 179 -1.41 5.06 22.98
CA GLY A 179 -2.47 5.67 22.18
C GLY A 179 -3.47 4.61 21.72
N ALA A 180 -2.99 3.40 21.37
CA ALA A 180 -3.83 2.23 21.21
C ALA A 180 -4.31 1.77 22.60
N GLY A 181 -5.61 1.53 22.78
CA GLY A 181 -6.17 0.93 24.00
C GLY A 181 -5.76 -0.55 24.20
N GLY A 182 -4.57 -0.94 23.75
CA GLY A 182 -4.10 -2.32 23.63
C GLY A 182 -4.69 -3.03 22.42
N VAL A 183 -4.89 -4.34 22.53
CA VAL A 183 -5.56 -5.17 21.52
C VAL A 183 -6.89 -5.66 22.09
N ALA A 184 -7.95 -5.66 21.26
CA ALA A 184 -9.27 -6.07 21.70
C ALA A 184 -9.26 -7.50 22.27
N ALA A 185 -9.98 -7.71 23.37
CA ALA A 185 -10.04 -8.98 24.08
C ALA A 185 -10.43 -10.14 23.14
N GLY A 186 -9.74 -11.28 23.28
CA GLY A 186 -9.96 -12.46 22.43
C GLY A 186 -9.28 -12.41 21.06
N THR A 187 -8.58 -11.31 20.73
CA THR A 187 -7.75 -11.27 19.53
C THR A 187 -6.49 -12.11 19.73
N ASN A 188 -6.26 -13.07 18.83
CA ASN A 188 -5.01 -13.81 18.79
C ASN A 188 -3.90 -12.91 18.25
N VAL A 189 -2.80 -12.79 18.99
CA VAL A 189 -1.66 -11.97 18.61
C VAL A 189 -0.38 -12.81 18.65
N ALA A 190 0.25 -12.98 17.50
CA ALA A 190 1.49 -13.70 17.33
C ALA A 190 2.67 -13.02 18.06
N ASN A 191 3.81 -13.70 18.09
CA ASN A 191 5.08 -13.18 18.59
C ASN A 191 5.00 -12.63 20.03
N ASN A 192 4.35 -13.39 20.92
CA ASN A 192 4.17 -13.02 22.33
C ASN A 192 3.45 -11.67 22.51
N GLY A 193 2.39 -11.44 21.73
CA GLY A 193 1.60 -10.22 21.82
C GLY A 193 2.18 -9.02 21.08
N LYS A 194 3.30 -9.17 20.37
CA LYS A 194 3.89 -8.09 19.55
C LYS A 194 3.17 -7.89 18.22
N GLY A 195 2.60 -8.96 17.67
CA GLY A 195 2.16 -8.99 16.28
C GLY A 195 3.34 -9.23 15.32
N ILE A 196 3.02 -9.29 14.03
CA ILE A 196 3.96 -9.40 12.92
C ILE A 196 4.14 -7.99 12.36
N THR A 197 5.24 -7.35 12.73
CA THR A 197 5.54 -5.93 12.43
C THR A 197 6.41 -5.77 11.19
N ASP A 198 7.17 -6.80 10.82
CA ASP A 198 8.18 -6.76 9.77
C ASP A 198 7.62 -6.91 8.36
N GLY A 199 6.32 -7.16 8.22
CA GLY A 199 5.65 -7.39 6.93
C GLY A 199 5.77 -8.83 6.40
N SER A 200 6.38 -9.77 7.13
CA SER A 200 6.63 -11.15 6.65
C SER A 200 5.37 -12.00 6.42
N ALA A 201 4.20 -11.49 6.79
CA ALA A 201 2.89 -12.06 6.47
C ALA A 201 2.15 -11.33 5.36
N THR A 202 2.65 -10.15 4.95
CA THR A 202 1.92 -9.18 4.13
C THR A 202 2.41 -9.21 2.69
N SER A 203 1.46 -9.22 1.76
CA SER A 203 1.74 -9.01 0.33
C SER A 203 1.30 -7.60 -0.11
N VAL A 204 2.03 -6.98 -1.03
CA VAL A 204 1.65 -5.64 -1.54
C VAL A 204 1.65 -5.64 -3.05
N THR A 205 0.58 -5.13 -3.65
CA THR A 205 0.50 -4.81 -5.08
C THR A 205 0.57 -3.30 -5.25
N ILE A 206 1.47 -2.82 -6.11
CA ILE A 206 1.69 -1.40 -6.39
C ILE A 206 1.57 -1.18 -7.90
N ASN A 207 0.80 -0.16 -8.27
CA ASN A 207 0.76 0.45 -9.58
C ASN A 207 0.99 1.97 -9.39
N ALA A 208 2.15 2.48 -9.74
CA ALA A 208 2.42 3.92 -9.57
C ALA A 208 1.90 4.74 -10.76
N GLY A 209 1.94 4.16 -11.96
CA GLY A 209 1.24 4.62 -13.14
C GLY A 209 2.11 5.48 -14.08
N ASP A 210 1.65 6.66 -14.47
CA ASP A 210 2.41 7.51 -15.41
C ASP A 210 3.17 8.60 -14.65
N GLY A 211 4.51 8.63 -14.72
CA GLY A 211 5.34 9.63 -14.06
C GLY A 211 6.71 9.07 -13.69
N ASN A 212 7.55 9.88 -13.06
CA ASN A 212 8.82 9.40 -12.52
C ASN A 212 8.62 9.09 -11.03
N ASP A 213 8.34 7.84 -10.71
CA ASP A 213 7.89 7.44 -9.39
C ASP A 213 9.02 7.00 -8.48
N THR A 214 8.82 7.15 -7.17
CA THR A 214 9.73 6.63 -6.15
C THR A 214 8.99 5.62 -5.28
N ILE A 215 9.42 4.36 -5.33
CA ILE A 215 8.81 3.25 -4.61
C ILE A 215 9.86 2.65 -3.66
N ASN A 216 9.71 2.90 -2.37
CA ASN A 216 10.65 2.45 -1.35
C ASN A 216 10.05 1.39 -0.42
N LEU A 217 10.49 0.15 -0.59
CA LEU A 217 10.10 -0.99 0.24
C LEU A 217 11.24 -1.49 1.17
N SER A 218 12.37 -0.77 1.23
CA SER A 218 13.53 -1.18 2.05
C SER A 218 13.26 -1.20 3.56
N GLY A 219 12.21 -0.50 4.01
CA GLY A 219 11.80 -0.44 5.41
C GLY A 219 11.00 -1.65 5.88
N VAL A 220 10.79 -2.67 5.04
CA VAL A 220 9.92 -3.81 5.31
C VAL A 220 10.47 -5.11 4.68
N LYS A 221 10.08 -6.26 5.23
CA LYS A 221 10.34 -7.59 4.66
C LYS A 221 9.00 -8.25 4.31
N LEU A 222 8.43 -7.84 3.18
CA LEU A 222 7.14 -8.35 2.73
C LEU A 222 7.22 -9.86 2.48
N ALA A 223 6.09 -10.55 2.57
CA ALA A 223 6.00 -11.92 2.08
C ALA A 223 6.25 -11.97 0.56
N SER A 224 5.66 -11.02 -0.16
CA SER A 224 5.89 -10.76 -1.57
C SER A 224 5.41 -9.38 -1.96
N SER A 225 5.98 -8.80 -3.02
CA SER A 225 5.40 -7.63 -3.69
C SER A 225 5.24 -7.84 -5.18
N LEU A 226 4.23 -7.19 -5.77
CA LEU A 226 4.06 -7.04 -7.21
C LEU A 226 4.08 -5.55 -7.51
N VAL A 227 5.15 -5.06 -8.12
CA VAL A 227 5.40 -3.63 -8.31
C VAL A 227 5.42 -3.31 -9.80
N THR A 228 4.54 -2.41 -10.22
CA THR A 228 4.59 -1.77 -11.54
C THR A 228 4.87 -0.30 -11.28
N GLY A 229 6.03 0.20 -11.73
CA GLY A 229 6.31 1.63 -11.74
C GLY A 229 5.38 2.29 -12.76
N GLY A 230 5.61 1.98 -14.03
CA GLY A 230 4.69 2.28 -15.12
C GLY A 230 5.43 3.06 -16.18
N LYS A 231 4.84 4.10 -16.77
CA LYS A 231 5.56 4.91 -17.76
C LYS A 231 6.36 6.00 -17.06
N GLY A 232 7.63 6.11 -17.41
CA GLY A 232 8.49 7.19 -16.94
C GLY A 232 9.85 6.65 -16.54
N ILE A 233 10.47 7.26 -15.54
CA ILE A 233 11.74 6.81 -14.97
C ILE A 233 11.50 6.57 -13.49
N ASP A 234 11.33 5.30 -13.15
CA ASP A 234 10.95 4.88 -11.81
C ASP A 234 12.15 4.41 -10.99
N HIS A 235 12.13 4.80 -9.72
CA HIS A 235 13.14 4.42 -8.75
C HIS A 235 12.52 3.48 -7.71
N ILE A 236 12.85 2.20 -7.84
CA ILE A 236 12.30 1.13 -7.00
C ILE A 236 13.38 0.59 -6.08
N ILE A 237 13.06 0.46 -4.79
CA ILE A 237 13.90 -0.27 -3.83
C ILE A 237 13.07 -1.45 -3.32
N ALA A 238 13.58 -2.66 -3.59
CA ALA A 238 12.96 -3.93 -3.24
C ALA A 238 12.79 -4.08 -1.72
N SER A 239 11.86 -4.96 -1.34
CA SER A 239 11.76 -5.43 0.03
C SER A 239 12.70 -6.63 0.23
N GLY A 240 12.80 -7.16 1.45
CA GLY A 240 13.53 -8.43 1.68
C GLY A 240 12.73 -9.70 1.34
N GLY A 241 11.61 -9.58 0.64
CA GLY A 241 10.63 -10.63 0.32
C GLY A 241 10.89 -11.35 -0.99
N ALA A 242 9.88 -12.06 -1.50
CA ALA A 242 9.88 -12.57 -2.88
C ALA A 242 9.14 -11.58 -3.78
N ASP A 243 9.89 -10.71 -4.45
CA ASP A 243 9.34 -9.56 -5.15
C ASP A 243 9.26 -9.79 -6.67
N THR A 244 8.26 -9.17 -7.31
CA THR A 244 8.09 -9.20 -8.77
C THR A 244 7.94 -7.78 -9.29
N PHE A 245 8.85 -7.36 -10.13
CA PHE A 245 8.85 -6.03 -10.76
C PHE A 245 8.39 -6.16 -12.20
N VAL A 246 7.34 -5.42 -12.56
CA VAL A 246 6.66 -5.51 -13.85
C VAL A 246 7.08 -4.37 -14.74
N PHE A 247 7.47 -4.70 -15.97
CA PHE A 247 7.73 -3.73 -17.02
C PHE A 247 6.97 -4.15 -18.28
N ASN A 248 6.14 -3.28 -18.82
CA ASN A 248 5.50 -3.52 -20.11
C ASN A 248 6.37 -2.96 -21.23
N LEU A 249 6.46 -3.71 -22.34
CA LEU A 249 7.13 -3.21 -23.54
C LEU A 249 6.49 -1.88 -23.98
N GLY A 250 7.30 -0.83 -24.11
CA GLY A 250 6.83 0.53 -24.41
C GLY A 250 6.83 1.51 -23.25
N ASP A 251 6.95 1.05 -22.01
CA ASP A 251 6.93 1.93 -20.83
C ASP A 251 8.32 2.49 -20.49
N MET A 252 9.38 1.72 -20.74
CA MET A 252 10.75 2.04 -20.34
C MET A 252 11.44 3.06 -21.25
N ALA A 253 12.42 3.79 -20.71
CA ALA A 253 13.25 4.70 -21.49
C ALA A 253 14.30 3.97 -22.34
N LYS A 254 14.70 4.58 -23.47
CA LYS A 254 15.78 4.07 -24.36
C LYS A 254 17.18 4.58 -24.01
N SER A 255 17.34 5.13 -22.81
CA SER A 255 18.55 5.79 -22.34
C SER A 255 19.02 5.17 -21.02
N ILE A 256 20.20 5.53 -20.52
CA ILE A 256 20.65 5.07 -19.20
C ILE A 256 19.94 5.78 -18.04
N ALA A 257 19.33 6.94 -18.30
CA ALA A 257 18.30 7.49 -17.43
C ALA A 257 17.01 6.73 -17.73
N THR A 258 16.78 5.68 -16.95
CA THR A 258 15.68 4.71 -17.08
C THR A 258 15.39 4.11 -15.72
N ASP A 259 14.39 3.24 -15.65
CA ASP A 259 13.98 2.57 -14.42
C ASP A 259 15.13 1.85 -13.72
N THR A 260 15.19 2.01 -12.40
CA THR A 260 16.20 1.39 -11.54
C THR A 260 15.55 0.57 -10.45
N ILE A 261 16.08 -0.62 -10.20
CA ILE A 261 15.71 -1.46 -9.06
C ILE A 261 16.95 -1.68 -8.19
N ALA A 262 16.90 -1.24 -6.94
CA ALA A 262 17.91 -1.55 -5.93
C ALA A 262 17.40 -2.63 -4.96
N GLY A 263 18.32 -3.41 -4.40
CA GLY A 263 18.00 -4.44 -3.38
C GLY A 263 17.42 -5.75 -3.95
N PHE A 264 17.42 -5.93 -5.27
CA PHE A 264 16.93 -7.12 -5.95
C PHE A 264 17.71 -8.39 -5.53
N ASP A 265 17.03 -9.42 -5.07
CA ASP A 265 17.60 -10.73 -4.77
C ASP A 265 17.39 -11.68 -5.95
N ALA A 266 18.43 -11.90 -6.76
CA ALA A 266 18.35 -12.75 -7.95
C ALA A 266 17.96 -14.22 -7.69
N SER A 267 18.00 -14.69 -6.44
CA SER A 267 17.57 -16.04 -6.06
C SER A 267 16.07 -16.14 -5.77
N MET A 268 15.41 -15.02 -5.45
CA MET A 268 14.01 -14.98 -5.04
C MET A 268 13.15 -14.14 -5.96
N ASP A 269 13.64 -12.97 -6.35
CA ASP A 269 12.89 -11.96 -7.09
C ASP A 269 12.74 -12.31 -8.57
N LYS A 270 11.78 -11.63 -9.19
CA LYS A 270 11.46 -11.74 -10.62
C LYS A 270 11.33 -10.37 -11.28
N LEU A 271 11.83 -10.29 -12.51
CA LEU A 271 11.44 -9.28 -13.48
C LEU A 271 10.40 -9.89 -14.41
N LYS A 272 9.19 -9.33 -14.39
CA LYS A 272 8.10 -9.68 -15.31
C LYS A 272 8.11 -8.72 -16.49
N LEU A 273 8.68 -9.17 -17.61
CA LEU A 273 8.88 -8.36 -18.82
C LEU A 273 7.76 -8.66 -19.84
N VAL A 274 6.62 -7.99 -19.66
CA VAL A 274 5.36 -8.26 -20.35
C VAL A 274 5.47 -7.95 -21.84
N GLY A 275 4.96 -8.85 -22.67
CA GLY A 275 5.02 -8.71 -24.13
C GLY A 275 6.38 -9.02 -24.73
N THR A 276 7.28 -9.65 -23.95
CA THR A 276 8.62 -10.03 -24.40
C THR A 276 8.93 -11.50 -24.15
N ALA A 277 10.09 -11.94 -24.60
CA ALA A 277 10.68 -13.22 -24.24
C ALA A 277 12.16 -12.98 -23.88
N ILE A 278 12.78 -13.86 -23.10
CA ILE A 278 14.12 -13.61 -22.55
C ILE A 278 15.18 -13.32 -23.64
N GLN A 279 15.08 -13.97 -24.80
CA GLN A 279 15.98 -13.76 -25.93
C GLN A 279 15.88 -12.37 -26.57
N ASN A 280 14.83 -11.60 -26.24
CA ASN A 280 14.67 -10.23 -26.70
C ASN A 280 15.60 -9.27 -25.94
N TRP A 281 16.22 -9.71 -24.84
CA TRP A 281 16.99 -8.87 -23.94
C TRP A 281 18.49 -9.16 -24.02
N THR A 282 19.29 -8.10 -24.08
CA THR A 282 20.73 -8.16 -23.88
C THR A 282 21.06 -7.68 -22.47
N LEU A 283 21.83 -8.48 -21.72
CA LEU A 283 22.33 -8.12 -20.39
C LEU A 283 23.76 -7.62 -20.53
N THR A 284 24.04 -6.44 -19.97
CA THR A 284 25.40 -5.88 -19.88
C THR A 284 25.68 -5.52 -18.44
N SER A 285 26.80 -6.01 -17.90
CA SER A 285 27.26 -5.59 -16.57
C SER A 285 28.05 -4.29 -16.67
N PHE A 286 27.78 -3.35 -15.76
CA PHE A 286 28.57 -2.14 -15.58
C PHE A 286 28.78 -1.93 -14.08
N GLU A 287 30.04 -1.93 -13.63
CA GLU A 287 30.36 -2.00 -12.20
C GLU A 287 29.61 -3.16 -11.54
N ASP A 288 28.80 -2.93 -10.50
CA ASP A 288 28.01 -3.94 -9.82
C ASP A 288 26.58 -4.10 -10.41
N ASP A 289 26.21 -3.32 -11.42
CA ASP A 289 24.86 -3.27 -11.96
C ASP A 289 24.68 -4.19 -13.17
N THR A 290 23.43 -4.63 -13.40
CA THR A 290 22.99 -5.22 -14.67
C THR A 290 22.12 -4.22 -15.43
N ILE A 291 22.50 -3.94 -16.67
CA ILE A 291 21.70 -3.19 -17.63
C ILE A 291 21.03 -4.17 -18.56
N LEU A 292 19.70 -4.26 -18.51
CA LEU A 292 18.89 -4.96 -19.49
C LEU A 292 18.61 -4.00 -20.65
N SER A 293 18.74 -4.47 -21.89
CA SER A 293 18.43 -3.69 -23.09
C SER A 293 17.61 -4.52 -24.07
N TYR A 294 16.42 -4.05 -24.42
CA TYR A 294 15.56 -4.68 -25.42
C TYR A 294 16.20 -4.58 -26.80
N ASN A 295 16.42 -5.71 -27.48
CA ASN A 295 17.25 -5.84 -28.67
C ASN A 295 16.50 -6.38 -29.90
N VAL A 296 15.17 -6.34 -29.90
CA VAL A 296 14.39 -6.64 -31.10
C VAL A 296 14.23 -5.38 -31.94
N ASP A 297 14.46 -5.49 -33.25
CA ASP A 297 14.24 -4.38 -34.17
C ASP A 297 12.77 -3.94 -34.17
N GLY A 298 12.56 -2.62 -34.09
CA GLY A 298 11.22 -2.04 -34.06
C GLY A 298 11.16 -0.77 -33.22
N ALA A 299 9.93 -0.34 -32.92
CA ALA A 299 9.67 0.89 -32.20
C ALA A 299 10.26 0.91 -30.79
N HIS A 300 10.45 -0.24 -30.15
CA HIS A 300 10.89 -0.38 -28.76
C HIS A 300 12.37 -0.78 -28.61
N LYS A 301 13.11 -0.88 -29.73
CA LYS A 301 14.54 -1.22 -29.66
C LYS A 301 15.29 -0.24 -28.77
N GLY A 302 16.06 -0.78 -27.84
CA GLY A 302 16.93 -0.04 -26.95
C GLY A 302 16.29 0.41 -25.64
N GLU A 303 15.05 0.03 -25.34
CA GLU A 303 14.44 0.19 -24.00
C GLU A 303 15.28 -0.51 -22.92
N LYS A 304 15.42 0.12 -21.75
CA LYS A 304 16.37 -0.31 -20.72
C LYS A 304 15.77 -0.38 -19.33
N ILE A 305 16.31 -1.29 -18.52
CA ILE A 305 16.10 -1.37 -17.07
C ILE A 305 17.47 -1.54 -16.44
N ILE A 306 17.70 -0.93 -15.28
CA ILE A 306 18.91 -1.13 -14.48
C ILE A 306 18.52 -1.89 -13.21
N VAL A 307 19.17 -3.03 -12.98
CA VAL A 307 19.14 -3.72 -11.68
C VAL A 307 20.44 -3.39 -10.98
N SER A 308 20.36 -2.58 -9.94
CA SER A 308 21.51 -2.02 -9.25
C SER A 308 22.09 -2.99 -8.23
N GLY A 309 23.42 -3.11 -8.20
CA GLY A 309 24.15 -3.94 -7.24
C GLY A 309 24.02 -5.45 -7.44
N VAL A 310 23.54 -5.88 -8.61
CA VAL A 310 23.35 -7.29 -8.96
C VAL A 310 23.86 -7.57 -10.37
N HIS A 311 24.65 -8.64 -10.52
CA HIS A 311 24.95 -9.25 -11.83
C HIS A 311 24.03 -10.43 -12.10
N LEU A 312 22.98 -10.19 -12.89
CA LEU A 312 22.04 -11.25 -13.28
C LEU A 312 22.71 -12.26 -14.19
N THR A 313 22.50 -13.54 -13.89
CA THR A 313 22.97 -14.66 -14.70
C THR A 313 21.86 -15.68 -14.87
N GLY A 314 21.95 -16.50 -15.91
CA GLY A 314 20.89 -17.46 -16.25
C GLY A 314 19.56 -16.76 -16.56
N SER A 315 18.45 -17.44 -16.25
CA SER A 315 17.09 -16.99 -16.59
C SER A 315 16.11 -17.02 -15.43
N ASP A 316 16.53 -17.46 -14.23
CA ASP A 316 15.59 -17.67 -13.12
C ASP A 316 14.95 -16.37 -12.64
N TRP A 317 15.64 -15.25 -12.80
CA TRP A 317 15.13 -13.90 -12.52
C TRP A 317 14.03 -13.46 -13.50
N PHE A 318 13.85 -14.10 -14.65
CA PHE A 318 12.94 -13.65 -15.71
C PHE A 318 11.58 -14.34 -15.67
N THR A 319 10.51 -13.59 -15.95
CA THR A 319 9.19 -14.10 -16.33
C THR A 319 8.51 -13.15 -17.34
N ALA A 320 7.49 -13.61 -18.07
CA ALA A 320 6.75 -12.82 -19.06
C ALA A 320 5.26 -13.17 -19.08
#